data_AF-A0A2U0E3J3-F1
#
_entry.id   AF-A0A2U0E3J3-F1
#
_cell.length_a   1.000
_cell.length_b   1.000
_cell.length_c   1.000
_cell.angle_alpha   90.00
_cell.angle_beta   90.00
_cell.angle_gamma   90.00
#
_symmetry.space_group_name_H-M   'P 1'
#
loop_
_entity.id
_entity.type
_entity.pdbx_description
1 polymer ?
#
loop_
_entity_poly.entity_id
_entity_poly.type
_entity_poly.pdbx_seq_one_letter_code
_entity_poly.pdbx_strand_id
1 'polypeptide(L)' 'MKGKKNDFSMTFYNGEQKRLFMEYVHDTNKMIAWVNSRKIEWTHAMIYDRRTREKIERIINK' A
#
# COMPACT_ATOMS: atom_id res chain seq x y z
N MET A 1 -4.88 -8.03 1.83
CA MET A 1 -6.12 -8.13 1.03
C MET A 1 -5.77 -8.52 -0.41
N LYS A 2 -6.62 -9.31 -1.08
CA LYS A 2 -6.43 -9.70 -2.49
C LYS A 2 -7.64 -9.26 -3.30
N GLY A 3 -7.42 -8.39 -4.29
CA GLY A 3 -8.45 -7.85 -5.17
C GLY A 3 -8.88 -8.88 -6.21
N LYS A 4 -9.97 -8.63 -6.94
CA LYS A 4 -10.34 -9.46 -8.09
C LYS A 4 -9.49 -9.10 -9.32
N LYS A 5 -9.05 -7.84 -9.44
CA LYS A 5 -8.08 -7.32 -10.41
C LYS A 5 -7.06 -6.41 -9.69
N ASN A 6 -6.44 -5.46 -10.40
CA ASN A 6 -5.59 -4.39 -9.82
C ASN A 6 -6.47 -3.28 -9.22
N ASP A 7 -7.31 -3.67 -8.27
CA ASP A 7 -8.37 -2.81 -7.73
C ASP A 7 -7.87 -1.87 -6.65
N PHE A 8 -6.67 -2.09 -6.11
CA PHE A 8 -6.14 -1.28 -5.01
C PHE A 8 -5.01 -0.37 -5.45
N SER A 9 -4.90 0.76 -4.78
CA SER A 9 -3.66 1.54 -4.73
C SER A 9 -3.12 1.53 -3.31
N MET A 10 -1.80 1.62 -3.19
CA MET A 10 -1.12 1.69 -1.92
C MET A 10 -0.16 2.88 -1.89
N THR A 11 -0.21 3.67 -0.83
CA THR A 11 0.77 4.71 -0.57
C THR A 11 1.51 4.40 0.72
N PHE A 12 2.84 4.28 0.64
CA PHE A 12 3.71 4.05 1.78
C PHE A 12 4.33 5.36 2.25
N TYR A 13 4.36 5.54 3.56
CA TYR A 13 4.90 6.73 4.23
C TYR A 13 5.99 6.32 5.22
N ASN A 14 6.97 7.20 5.41
CA ASN A 14 7.90 7.16 6.55
C ASN A 14 7.69 8.45 7.35
N GLY A 15 7.08 8.33 8.54
CA GLY A 15 6.53 9.49 9.25
C GLY A 15 5.47 10.20 8.38
N GLU A 16 5.66 11.50 8.14
CA GLU A 16 4.80 12.31 7.27
C GLU A 16 5.24 12.29 5.80
N GLN A 17 6.42 11.74 5.51
CA GLN A 17 6.97 11.74 4.16
C GLN A 17 6.43 10.57 3.33
N LYS A 18 5.85 10.88 2.17
CA LYS A 18 5.46 9.88 1.18
C LYS A 18 6.71 9.26 0.55
N ARG A 19 6.83 7.93 0.60
CA ARG A 19 8.00 7.19 0.09
C ARG A 19 7.72 6.49 -1.23
N LEU A 20 6.57 5.84 -1.34
CA LEU A 20 6.21 5.07 -2.52
C LEU A 20 4.71 5.16 -2.77
N PHE A 21 4.34 5.33 -4.03
CA PHE A 21 2.97 5.18 -4.48
C PHE A 21 2.89 4.09 -5.53
N MET A 22 2.04 3.12 -5.26
CA MET A 22 1.73 2.03 -6.18
C MET A 22 0.29 2.20 -6.61
N GLU A 23 0.11 2.60 -7.86
CA GLU A 23 -1.22 2.77 -8.40
C GLU A 23 -1.90 1.39 -8.58
N TYR A 24 -1.22 0.38 -9.13
CA TYR A 24 -1.87 -0.89 -9.47
C TYR A 24 -1.42 -2.01 -8.53
N VAL A 25 -2.24 -2.34 -7.54
CA VAL A 25 -1.98 -3.41 -6.57
C VAL A 25 -3.10 -4.44 -6.61
N HIS A 26 -2.74 -5.68 -6.95
CA HIS A 26 -3.65 -6.83 -6.88
C HIS A 26 -3.72 -7.44 -5.48
N ASP A 27 -2.57 -7.56 -4.81
CA ASP A 27 -2.45 -8.18 -3.50
C ASP A 27 -1.59 -7.28 -2.61
N THR A 28 -2.24 -6.70 -1.59
CA THR A 28 -1.60 -5.73 -0.70
C THR A 28 -0.55 -6.38 0.19
N ASN A 29 -0.71 -7.66 0.53
CA ASN A 29 0.25 -8.38 1.37
C ASN A 29 1.53 -8.68 0.58
N LYS A 30 1.39 -9.09 -0.69
CA LYS A 30 2.54 -9.27 -1.59
C LYS A 30 3.28 -7.96 -1.85
N MET A 31 2.54 -6.85 -1.99
CA MET A 31 3.13 -5.54 -2.15
C MET A 31 3.98 -5.15 -0.93
N ILE A 32 3.46 -5.35 0.28
CA ILE A 32 4.20 -5.09 1.52
C ILE A 32 5.46 -5.97 1.60
N ALA A 33 5.34 -7.26 1.32
CA ALA A 33 6.48 -8.17 1.29
C ALA A 33 7.56 -7.70 0.29
N TRP A 34 7.14 -7.22 -0.88
CA TRP A 34 8.06 -6.64 -1.86
C TRP A 34 8.74 -5.36 -1.33
N VAL A 35 7.99 -4.41 -0.74
CA VAL A 35 8.55 -3.18 -0.14
C VAL A 35 9.60 -3.52 0.93
N ASN A 36 9.29 -4.49 1.79
CA ASN A 36 10.20 -4.96 2.82
C ASN A 36 11.45 -5.62 2.22
N SER A 37 11.31 -6.45 1.17
CA SER A 37 12.43 -7.07 0.46
C SER A 37 13.37 -6.04 -0.21
N ARG A 38 12.83 -4.89 -0.59
CA ARG A 38 13.58 -3.75 -1.14
C ARG A 38 14.24 -2.88 -0.08
N LYS A 39 14.09 -3.22 1.22
CA LYS A 39 14.59 -2.45 2.36
C LYS A 39 14.14 -0.99 2.34
N ILE A 40 12.95 -0.73 1.80
CA ILE A 40 12.35 0.60 1.80
C ILE A 40 11.78 0.82 3.20
N GLU A 41 12.23 1.85 3.90
CA GLU A 41 11.70 2.22 5.21
C GLU A 41 10.31 2.86 5.07
N TRP A 42 9.36 2.38 5.87
CA TRP A 42 8.00 2.91 5.96
C TRP A 42 7.41 2.65 7.35
N THR A 43 6.63 3.61 7.85
CA THR A 43 5.91 3.53 9.14
C THR A 43 4.46 3.12 8.96
N HIS A 44 3.83 3.53 7.85
CA HIS A 44 2.45 3.11 7.56
C HIS A 44 2.15 3.15 6.07
N ALA A 45 1.21 2.31 5.66
CA ALA A 45 0.69 2.24 4.31
C ALA A 45 -0.81 2.54 4.31
N MET A 46 -1.23 3.39 3.38
CA MET A 46 -2.63 3.73 3.14
C MET A 46 -3.11 2.96 1.91
N ILE A 47 -4.22 2.24 2.04
CA ILE A 47 -4.81 1.43 0.98
C ILE A 47 -6.12 2.07 0.54
N TYR A 48 -6.28 2.24 -0.76
CA TYR A 48 -7.50 2.77 -1.36
C TYR A 48 -8.05 1.79 -2.40
N ASP A 49 -9.37 1.77 -2.54
CA ASP A 49 -10.03 1.21 -3.71
C ASP A 49 -9.90 2.20 -4.86
N ARG A 50 -9.38 1.76 -6.02
CA ARG A 50 -9.18 2.65 -7.16
C ARG A 50 -10.46 3.00 -7.90
N ARG A 51 -11.47 2.13 -7.85
CA ARG A 51 -12.72 2.32 -8.56
C ARG A 51 -13.63 3.27 -7.80
N THR A 52 -13.76 3.06 -6.48
CA THR A 52 -14.60 3.92 -5.64
C THR A 52 -13.84 5.13 -5.09
N ARG A 53 -12.50 5.12 -5.15
CA ARG A 53 -11.60 6.13 -4.54
C ARG A 53 -11.72 6.21 -3.02
N GLU A 54 -12.32 5.20 -2.40
CA GLU A 54 -12.50 5.14 -0.96
C GLU A 54 -11.25 4.61 -0.28
N LYS A 55 -10.96 5.17 0.90
CA LYS A 55 -9.92 4.62 1.77
C LYS A 55 -10.44 3.32 2.38
N ILE A 56 -9.72 2.24 2.14
CA ILE A 56 -10.06 0.92 2.69
C ILE A 56 -9.44 0.76 4.07
N GLU A 57 -8.12 0.95 4.17
CA GLU A 57 -7.38 0.59 5.38
C GLU A 57 -6.10 1.42 5.55
N ARG A 58 -5.66 1.56 6.79
CA ARG A 58 -4.31 2.02 7.14
C ARG A 58 -3.57 0.90 7.86
N ILE A 59 -2.47 0.45 7.29
CA ILE A 59 -1.58 -0.55 7.90
C ILE A 59 -0.43 0.17 8.59
N ILE A 60 -0.16 -0.16 9.85
CA ILE A 60 0.97 0.37 10.61
C ILE A 60 2.06 -0.68 10.65
N ASN A 61 3.28 -0.29 10.28
CA ASN A 61 4.48 -1.10 10.43
C ASN A 61 5.03 -0.87 11.83
N LYS A 62 4.85 -1.86 12.72
CA LYS A 62 5.36 -1.82 14.10
C LYS A 62 6.74 -2.46 14.18
#